data_AF-A0A8T5BT00-F1
#
_entry.id   AF-A0A8T5BT00-F1
#
_cell.length_a   1.000
_cell.length_b   1.000
_cell.length_c   1.000
_cell.angle_alpha   90.00
_cell.angle_beta   90.00
_cell.angle_gamma   90.00
#
_symmetry.space_group_name_H-M   'P 1'
#
loop_
_entity.id
_entity.type
_entity.pdbx_description
1 polymer ?
#
loop_
_entity_poly.entity_id
_entity_poly.type
_entity_poly.pdbx_seq_one_letter_code
_entity_poly.pdbx_strand_id
1 'polypeptide(L)'
;MLGNDVRTYLTRRDMPTPVAAFEVLHRKVAGAIMITASHNPPEWNGIKYIPEYAGPALPETTEEITNNISRIFRKRKIKEIFYFSNSSKSRFGRNSTLVNETSGISITHQV
;
A
#
# COMPACT_ATOMS: atom_id res chain seq x y z
N MET A 1 -7.53 -0.15 0.11
CA MET A 1 -8.12 -0.28 -1.24
C MET A 1 -9.60 -0.66 -1.18
N LEU A 2 -9.96 -1.83 -0.61
CA LEU A 2 -11.37 -2.26 -0.48
C LEU A 2 -12.29 -1.20 0.16
N GLY A 3 -11.86 -0.53 1.22
CA GLY A 3 -12.67 0.49 1.89
C GLY A 3 -12.99 1.73 1.06
N ASN A 4 -12.30 1.94 -0.07
CA ASN A 4 -12.53 3.04 -1.00
C ASN A 4 -13.09 2.54 -2.35
N ASP A 5 -13.64 1.32 -2.40
CA ASP A 5 -14.25 0.72 -3.59
C ASP A 5 -13.30 0.64 -4.81
N VAL A 6 -11.98 0.56 -4.55
CA VAL A 6 -10.97 0.35 -5.58
C VAL A 6 -10.81 -1.15 -5.83
N ARG A 7 -11.11 -1.59 -7.06
CA ARG A 7 -10.86 -2.96 -7.51
C ARG A 7 -9.36 -3.22 -7.56
N THR A 8 -8.91 -4.32 -6.97
CA THR A 8 -7.48 -4.64 -6.85
C THR A 8 -7.18 -6.09 -7.19
N TYR A 9 -6.02 -6.31 -7.80
CA TYR A 9 -5.38 -7.62 -7.89
C TYR A 9 -4.37 -7.74 -6.76
N LEU A 10 -4.31 -8.90 -6.12
CA LEU A 10 -3.34 -9.20 -5.06
C LEU A 10 -2.41 -10.31 -5.54
N THR A 11 -1.11 -10.14 -5.32
CA THR A 11 -0.14 -11.19 -5.59
C THR A 11 -0.21 -12.27 -4.52
N ARG A 12 0.02 -13.53 -4.91
CA ARG A 12 0.04 -14.66 -3.95
C ARG A 12 1.40 -14.84 -3.27
N ARG A 13 2.43 -14.17 -3.77
CA ARG A 13 3.81 -14.21 -3.30
C ARG A 13 4.51 -12.87 -3.60
N ASP A 14 5.78 -12.78 -3.22
CA ASP A 14 6.67 -11.70 -3.61
C ASP A 14 6.67 -11.48 -5.13
N MET A 15 6.69 -10.21 -5.54
CA MET A 15 6.67 -9.84 -6.95
C MET A 15 7.71 -8.76 -7.21
N PRO A 16 8.71 -9.04 -8.09
CA PRO A 16 9.70 -8.04 -8.46
C PRO A 16 9.05 -6.80 -9.09
N THR A 17 9.64 -5.63 -8.83
CA THR A 17 9.21 -4.33 -9.40
C THR A 17 8.96 -4.36 -10.91
N PRO A 18 9.85 -4.92 -11.76
CA PRO A 18 9.60 -4.95 -13.20
C PRO A 18 8.39 -5.81 -13.59
N VAL A 19 8.05 -6.85 -12.81
CA VAL A 19 6.85 -7.66 -13.05
C VAL A 19 5.60 -6.88 -12.69
N ALA A 20 5.61 -6.10 -11.60
CA ALA A 20 4.49 -5.21 -11.27
C ALA A 20 4.28 -4.13 -12.34
N ALA A 21 5.35 -3.52 -12.85
CA ALA A 21 5.28 -2.57 -13.95
C ALA A 21 4.71 -3.21 -15.24
N PHE A 22 5.17 -4.41 -15.58
CA PHE A 22 4.62 -5.16 -16.72
C PHE A 22 3.12 -5.43 -16.56
N GLU A 23 2.68 -5.88 -15.39
CA GLU A 23 1.28 -6.19 -15.11
C GLU A 23 0.38 -4.95 -15.18
N VAL A 24 0.90 -3.75 -14.86
CA VAL A 24 0.17 -2.48 -15.02
C VAL A 24 -0.23 -2.27 -16.48
N LEU A 25 0.73 -2.39 -17.40
CA LEU A 25 0.47 -2.26 -18.85
C LEU A 25 -0.37 -3.43 -19.37
N HIS A 26 -0.02 -4.67 -18.99
CA HIS A 26 -0.67 -5.87 -19.49
C HIS A 26 -2.15 -5.93 -19.13
N ARG A 27 -2.50 -5.58 -17.88
CA ARG A 27 -3.90 -5.57 -17.41
C ARG A 27 -4.61 -4.25 -17.64
N LYS A 28 -3.92 -3.21 -18.12
CA LYS A 28 -4.44 -1.85 -18.31
C LYS A 28 -5.09 -1.31 -17.03
N VAL A 29 -4.40 -1.46 -15.90
CA VAL A 29 -4.86 -0.95 -14.60
C VAL A 29 -4.31 0.45 -14.35
N ALA A 30 -4.92 1.18 -13.41
CA ALA A 30 -4.53 2.56 -13.09
C ALA A 30 -3.14 2.68 -12.42
N GLY A 31 -2.58 1.57 -11.93
CA GLY A 31 -1.27 1.55 -11.31
C GLY A 31 -1.09 0.39 -10.36
N ALA A 32 0.05 0.35 -9.69
CA ALA A 32 0.39 -0.63 -8.67
C ALA A 32 0.97 0.05 -7.41
N ILE A 33 0.67 -0.55 -6.26
CA ILE A 33 1.30 -0.21 -4.99
C ILE A 33 2.24 -1.36 -4.62
N MET A 34 3.48 -1.03 -4.33
CA MET A 34 4.49 -1.97 -3.87
C MET A 34 4.91 -1.66 -2.44
N ILE A 35 5.06 -2.71 -1.64
CA ILE A 35 5.63 -2.63 -0.30
C ILE A 35 7.02 -3.26 -0.41
N THR A 36 8.07 -2.45 -0.32
CA THR A 36 9.45 -2.90 -0.52
C THR A 36 10.46 -1.95 0.10
N ALA A 37 11.49 -2.50 0.73
CA ALA A 37 12.70 -1.78 1.13
C ALA A 37 13.64 -1.52 -0.06
N SER A 38 13.39 -2.15 -1.22
CA SER A 38 14.32 -2.27 -2.33
C SER A 38 15.66 -2.87 -1.90
N HIS A 39 16.68 -2.05 -1.69
CA HIS A 39 18.01 -2.44 -1.24
C HIS A 39 18.32 -1.94 0.19
N ASN A 40 17.35 -1.27 0.83
CA ASN A 40 17.51 -0.77 2.20
C ASN A 40 17.59 -1.94 3.20
N PRO A 41 18.16 -1.68 4.39
CA PRO A 41 18.19 -2.66 5.48
C PRO A 41 16.82 -3.28 5.79
N PRO A 42 16.76 -4.52 6.30
CA PRO A 42 15.52 -5.26 6.51
C PRO A 42 14.59 -4.63 7.55
N GLU A 43 15.10 -3.75 8.42
CA GLU A 43 14.31 -3.01 9.39
C GLU A 43 13.48 -1.89 8.74
N TRP A 44 13.75 -1.56 7.47
CA TRP A 44 13.07 -0.50 6.74
C TRP A 44 12.03 -1.10 5.81
N ASN A 45 10.92 -0.38 5.63
CA ASN A 45 9.95 -0.71 4.60
C ASN A 45 9.46 0.57 3.93
N GLY A 46 9.23 0.49 2.62
CA GLY A 46 8.80 1.60 1.80
C GLY A 46 7.52 1.28 1.06
N ILE A 47 6.78 2.33 0.69
CA ILE A 47 5.65 2.24 -0.23
C ILE A 47 6.05 2.92 -1.53
N LYS A 48 5.96 2.20 -2.65
CA LYS A 48 6.19 2.72 -4.00
C LYS A 48 4.88 2.69 -4.79
N TYR A 49 4.60 3.78 -5.51
CA TYR A 49 3.52 3.84 -6.48
C TYR A 49 4.09 3.77 -7.90
N ILE A 50 3.52 2.88 -8.71
CA ILE A 50 3.80 2.74 -10.15
C ILE A 50 2.52 3.20 -10.87
N PRO A 51 2.53 4.34 -11.57
CA PRO A 51 1.35 4.83 -12.30
C PRO A 51 1.05 3.98 -13.54
N GLU A 52 -0.04 4.29 -14.22
CA GLU A 52 -0.56 3.64 -15.43
C GLU A 52 0.42 3.54 -16.60
N TYR A 53 1.41 4.44 -16.70
CA TYR A 53 2.49 4.36 -17.70
C TYR A 53 3.63 3.40 -17.29
N ALA A 54 3.52 2.75 -16.13
CA ALA A 54 4.42 1.71 -15.63
C ALA A 54 5.88 2.13 -15.34
N GLY A 55 6.14 3.44 -15.25
CA GLY A 55 7.41 3.97 -14.76
C GLY A 55 7.38 4.36 -13.27
N PRO A 56 8.44 5.02 -12.77
CA PRO A 56 8.41 5.62 -11.44
C PRO A 56 7.46 6.81 -11.43
N ALA A 57 6.66 6.97 -10.38
CA ALA A 57 5.77 8.13 -10.22
C ALA A 57 6.54 9.45 -10.30
N LEU A 58 6.03 10.40 -11.07
CA LEU A 58 6.64 11.72 -11.24
C LEU A 58 6.63 12.53 -9.94
N PRO A 59 7.52 13.53 -9.80
CA PRO A 59 7.58 14.41 -8.64
C PRO A 59 6.21 14.98 -8.25
N GLU A 60 5.45 15.48 -9.22
CA GLU A 60 4.14 16.08 -9.00
C GLU A 60 3.15 15.07 -8.40
N THR A 61 3.16 13.83 -8.89
CA THR A 61 2.34 12.73 -8.36
C THR A 61 2.75 12.39 -6.92
N THR A 62 4.06 12.28 -6.66
CA THR A 62 4.54 11.95 -5.32
C THR A 62 4.31 13.06 -4.29
N GLU A 63 4.38 14.31 -4.73
CA GLU A 63 4.06 15.49 -3.92
C GLU A 63 2.56 15.52 -3.59
N GLU A 64 1.69 15.28 -4.57
CA GLU A 64 0.25 15.18 -4.34
C GLU A 64 -0.10 14.09 -3.32
N ILE A 65 0.51 12.90 -3.45
CA ILE A 65 0.34 11.80 -2.49
C ILE A 65 0.75 12.25 -1.08
N THR A 66 1.92 12.87 -0.95
CA THR A 66 2.47 13.32 0.35
C THR A 66 1.63 14.42 1.00
N ASN A 67 1.12 15.37 0.20
CA ASN A 67 0.20 16.41 0.64
C ASN A 67 -1.13 15.82 1.13
N ASN A 68 -1.65 14.82 0.42
CA ASN A 68 -2.86 14.11 0.85
C ASN A 68 -2.66 13.33 2.16
N ILE A 69 -1.51 12.68 2.35
CA ILE A 69 -1.16 12.00 3.61
C ILE A 69 -1.16 13.01 4.77
N SER A 70 -0.44 14.13 4.62
CA SER A 70 -0.37 15.19 5.63
C SER A 70 -1.76 15.74 6.00
N ARG A 71 -2.61 15.94 4.98
CA ARG A 71 -3.99 16.40 5.16
C ARG A 71 -4.86 15.40 5.92
N ILE A 72 -4.76 14.11 5.60
CA ILE A 72 -5.53 13.03 6.26
C ILE A 72 -5.08 12.89 7.71
N PHE A 73 -3.76 12.89 7.96
CA PHE A 73 -3.19 12.75 9.29
C PHE A 73 -3.65 13.88 10.23
N ARG A 74 -3.61 15.13 9.76
CA ARG A 74 -4.10 16.29 10.52
C ARG A 74 -5.58 16.19 10.86
N LYS A 75 -6.41 15.69 9.93
CA LYS A 75 -7.87 15.59 10.13
C LYS A 75 -8.30 14.32 10.86
N ARG A 76 -7.40 13.35 11.08
CA ARG A 76 -7.67 11.99 11.62
C ARG A 76 -8.87 11.29 10.95
N LYS A 77 -9.10 11.57 9.67
CA LYS A 77 -10.25 11.05 8.93
C LYS A 77 -9.83 9.84 8.10
N ILE A 78 -9.71 8.68 8.76
CA ILE A 78 -9.40 7.41 8.11
C ILE A 78 -10.64 6.53 8.21
N LYS A 79 -11.07 5.96 7.07
CA LYS A 79 -12.16 4.99 7.05
C LYS A 79 -11.63 3.64 7.50
N GLU A 80 -12.04 3.21 8.68
CA GLU A 80 -11.78 1.86 9.16
C GLU A 80 -12.78 0.89 8.53
N ILE A 81 -12.28 -0.26 8.07
CA ILE A 81 -13.11 -1.35 7.56
C ILE A 81 -12.78 -2.61 8.35
N PHE A 82 -13.81 -3.29 8.85
CA PHE A 82 -13.67 -4.58 9.51
C PHE A 82 -13.94 -5.67 8.49
N TYR A 83 -12.96 -6.55 8.28
CA TYR A 83 -13.14 -7.75 7.45
C TYR A 83 -13.28 -8.97 8.36
N PHE A 84 -14.44 -9.61 8.31
CA PHE A 84 -14.66 -10.88 8.99
C PHE A 84 -14.39 -12.01 8.00
N SER A 85 -13.27 -12.69 8.17
CA SER A 85 -13.02 -13.97 7.49
C SER A 85 -13.99 -15.00 8.05
N ASN A 86 -14.82 -15.61 7.20
CA ASN A 86 -15.53 -16.84 7.54
C ASN A 86 -14.53 -18.00 7.60
N SER A 87 -13.66 -18.01 8.60
CA SER A 87 -12.93 -19.21 8.99
C SER A 87 -13.81 -19.96 9.98
N SER A 88 -14.25 -21.15 9.57
CA SER A 88 -15.08 -22.09 10.31
C SER A 88 -14.90 -22.06 11.83
N LYS A 89 -16.03 -22.07 12.55
CA LYS A 89 -16.21 -22.27 14.01
C LYS A 89 -14.97 -22.83 14.74
N SER A 90 -14.30 -21.99 15.52
CA SER A 90 -13.44 -22.41 16.63
C SER A 90 -13.44 -21.32 17.70
N ARG A 91 -13.76 -21.74 18.92
CA ARG A 91 -14.00 -20.90 20.09
C ARG A 91 -12.66 -20.38 20.61
N PHE A 92 -12.44 -19.07 20.69
CA PHE A 92 -11.68 -18.49 21.81
C PHE A 92 -11.74 -16.95 21.89
N GLY A 93 -12.08 -16.46 23.09
CA GLY A 93 -11.47 -15.32 23.78
C GLY A 93 -11.43 -13.94 23.12
N ARG A 94 -12.24 -13.01 23.67
CA ARG A 94 -12.05 -11.55 23.53
C ARG A 94 -10.68 -11.16 24.08
N ASN A 95 -9.90 -10.41 23.30
CA ASN A 95 -9.09 -9.24 23.69
C ASN A 95 -8.14 -8.88 22.53
N SER A 96 -8.45 -7.83 21.78
CA SER A 96 -7.52 -7.26 20.80
C SER A 96 -6.97 -5.94 21.34
N THR A 97 -5.72 -5.97 21.78
CA THR A 97 -4.92 -4.80 22.12
C THR A 97 -4.65 -3.99 20.85
N LEU A 98 -4.95 -2.68 20.88
CA LEU A 98 -4.58 -1.73 19.84
C LEU A 98 -3.07 -1.47 19.94
N VAL A 99 -2.28 -2.11 19.08
CA VAL A 99 -0.88 -1.72 18.83
C VAL A 99 -0.88 -0.63 17.77
N ASN A 100 -0.47 0.57 18.16
CA ASN A 100 -0.32 1.72 17.28
C ASN A 100 1.17 2.05 17.15
N GLU A 101 1.84 1.47 16.16
CA GLU A 101 3.21 1.82 15.80
C GLU A 101 3.18 2.58 14.48
N THR A 102 3.27 3.91 14.57
CA THR A 102 3.49 4.79 13.41
C THR A 102 4.93 5.25 13.42
N SER A 103 5.84 4.40 12.98
CA SER A 103 7.26 4.75 12.81
C SER A 103 7.77 4.11 11.52
N GLY A 104 8.09 4.93 10.50
CA GLY A 104 8.99 4.49 9.42
C GLY A 104 8.45 4.37 8.00
N ILE A 105 7.31 4.97 7.62
CA ILE A 105 6.92 5.01 6.20
C ILE A 105 7.71 6.11 5.48
N SER A 106 8.75 5.73 4.73
CA SER A 106 9.48 6.59 3.82
C SER A 106 8.96 6.39 2.38
N ILE A 107 8.54 7.48 1.72
CA ILE A 107 8.22 7.49 0.28
C ILE A 107 9.50 7.93 -0.42
N THR A 108 10.24 6.97 -0.97
CA THR A 108 11.46 7.25 -1.72
C THR A 108 11.16 7.46 -3.20
N HIS A 109 11.61 8.59 -3.74
CA HIS A 109 11.78 8.78 -5.17
C HIS A 109 12.98 7.90 -5.59
N GLN A 110 12.76 6.91 -6.45
CA GLN A 110 13.85 6.11 -7.00
C GLN A 110 14.19 6.63 -8.39
N VAL A 111 15.39 7.17 -8.52
CA VAL A 111 16.19 7.13 -9.76
C VAL A 111 16.49 5.68 -10.16
#